data_AF-A0A2D6YKD7-F1
#
_entry.id   AF-A0A2D6YKD7-F1
#
_cell.length_a   1.000
_cell.length_b   1.000
_cell.length_c   1.000
_cell.angle_alpha   90.00
_cell.angle_beta   90.00
_cell.angle_gamma   90.00
#
_symmetry.space_group_name_H-M   'P 1'
#
loop_
_entity.id
_entity.type
_entity.pdbx_description
1 polymer ?
#
loop_
_entity_poly.entity_id
_entity_poly.type
_entity_poly.pdbx_seq_one_letter_code
_entity_poly.pdbx_strand_id
1 'polypeptide(L)'
;MNYLLSCMDSHQLFDLITIMLGANDLKFRFSVSAYDIAESVSVLIRYVQQSAVGPDKKSPTLLLTAPPPLVRLSDCEERFQGGIERSQLFGRYFRKKLWV
;
A
#
# COMPACT_ATOMS: atom_id res chain seq x y z
N MET A 1 -5.59 -4.30 -11.04
CA MET A 1 -6.71 -3.92 -10.13
C MET A 1 -7.72 -5.05 -9.91
N ASN A 2 -7.93 -5.92 -10.90
CA ASN A 2 -8.90 -7.02 -10.83
C ASN A 2 -8.69 -7.98 -9.64
N TYR A 3 -7.44 -8.16 -9.18
CA TYR A 3 -7.16 -9.06 -8.06
C TYR A 3 -7.75 -8.56 -6.74
N LEU A 4 -7.52 -7.28 -6.37
CA LEU A 4 -8.05 -6.72 -5.12
C LEU A 4 -9.58 -6.77 -5.09
N LEU A 5 -10.24 -6.39 -6.18
CA LEU A 5 -11.70 -6.45 -6.29
C LEU A 5 -12.22 -7.87 -6.10
N SER A 6 -11.64 -8.85 -6.79
CA SER A 6 -12.03 -10.26 -6.67
C SER A 6 -11.85 -10.79 -5.25
N CYS A 7 -10.77 -10.40 -4.57
CA CYS A 7 -10.54 -10.75 -3.16
C CYS A 7 -11.61 -10.14 -2.25
N MET A 8 -11.94 -8.86 -2.44
CA MET A 8 -12.96 -8.21 -1.62
C MET A 8 -14.36 -8.83 -1.81
N ASP A 9 -14.72 -9.19 -3.04
CA ASP A 9 -16.01 -9.82 -3.33
C ASP A 9 -16.12 -11.25 -2.80
N SER A 10 -15.01 -12.00 -2.78
CA SER A 10 -14.99 -13.38 -2.30
C SER A 10 -15.08 -13.50 -0.77
N HIS A 11 -14.76 -12.43 -0.05
CA HIS A 11 -14.56 -12.42 1.40
C HIS A 11 -15.41 -11.36 2.12
N GLN A 12 -16.49 -10.88 1.49
CA GLN A 12 -17.39 -9.83 2.00
C GLN A 12 -17.75 -9.95 3.50
N LEU A 13 -18.29 -8.86 4.04
CA LEU A 13 -18.53 -8.60 5.46
C LEU A 13 -17.26 -8.21 6.22
N PHE A 14 -16.41 -7.41 5.59
CA PHE A 14 -15.24 -6.84 6.24
C PHE A 14 -15.62 -5.73 7.22
N ASP A 15 -15.25 -5.86 8.48
CA ASP A 15 -15.26 -4.74 9.43
C ASP A 15 -14.05 -3.82 9.21
N LEU A 16 -12.90 -4.42 8.86
CA LEU A 16 -11.61 -3.77 8.69
C LEU A 16 -10.83 -4.38 7.52
N ILE A 17 -10.23 -3.53 6.70
CA ILE A 17 -9.20 -3.90 5.72
C ILE A 17 -7.91 -3.17 6.05
N THR A 18 -6.80 -3.92 6.12
CA THR A 18 -5.46 -3.35 6.29
C THR A 18 -4.69 -3.41 4.97
N ILE A 19 -4.12 -2.29 4.54
CA ILE A 19 -3.24 -2.22 3.38
C ILE A 19 -1.81 -1.94 3.85
N MET A 20 -0.89 -2.85 3.53
CA MET A 20 0.56 -2.67 3.70
C MET A 20 1.27 -3.10 2.41
N LEU A 21 1.46 -2.15 1.51
CA LEU A 21 2.11 -2.34 0.21
C LEU A 21 3.14 -1.23 -0.04
N GLY A 22 4.00 -1.42 -1.06
CA GLY A 22 5.03 -0.46 -1.45
C GLY A 22 6.47 -0.97 -1.31
N ALA A 23 6.71 -2.03 -0.53
CA ALA A 23 8.07 -2.58 -0.36
C ALA A 23 8.66 -3.12 -1.67
N ASN A 24 7.83 -3.75 -2.51
CA ASN A 24 8.27 -4.25 -3.82
C ASN A 24 8.59 -3.12 -4.80
N ASP A 25 7.87 -2.00 -4.71
CA ASP A 25 8.01 -0.83 -5.56
C ASP A 25 9.36 -0.11 -5.34
N LEU A 26 10.02 -0.38 -4.20
CA LEU A 26 11.38 0.06 -3.93
C LEU A 26 12.42 -0.64 -4.83
N LYS A 27 12.05 -1.69 -5.56
CA LYS A 27 12.99 -2.32 -6.50
C LYS A 27 13.48 -1.30 -7.51
N PHE A 28 14.79 -1.25 -7.72
CA PHE A 28 15.47 -0.29 -8.59
C PHE A 28 14.84 -0.23 -9.98
N ARG A 29 14.48 -1.38 -10.55
CA ARG A 29 13.84 -1.48 -11.89
C ARG A 29 12.57 -0.66 -12.10
N PHE A 30 11.88 -0.27 -11.02
CA PHE A 30 10.67 0.54 -11.11
C PHE A 30 10.96 2.03 -11.14
N SER A 31 12.12 2.48 -10.64
CA SER A 31 12.58 3.87 -10.68
C SER A 31 11.55 4.91 -10.18
N VAL A 32 10.70 4.53 -9.23
CA VAL A 32 9.66 5.41 -8.64
C VAL A 32 10.12 6.00 -7.30
N SER A 33 9.62 7.20 -6.99
CA SER A 33 9.86 7.85 -5.70
C SER A 33 8.94 7.32 -4.60
N ALA A 34 9.28 7.56 -3.34
CA ALA A 34 8.40 7.22 -2.21
C ALA A 34 7.05 7.96 -2.26
N TYR A 35 7.02 9.15 -2.89
CA TYR A 35 5.79 9.89 -3.14
C TYR A 35 4.90 9.15 -4.16
N ASP A 36 5.47 8.73 -5.29
CA ASP A 36 4.73 8.02 -6.35
C ASP A 36 4.20 6.66 -5.86
N ILE A 37 4.97 5.98 -5.00
CA ILE A 37 4.53 4.74 -4.33
C ILE A 37 3.31 5.04 -3.46
N ALA A 38 3.34 6.11 -2.66
CA ALA A 38 2.21 6.49 -1.83
C ALA A 38 0.98 6.92 -2.66
N GLU A 39 1.16 7.62 -3.78
CA GLU A 39 0.08 7.92 -4.73
C GLU A 39 -0.56 6.64 -5.31
N SER A 40 0.28 5.67 -5.66
CA SER A 40 -0.18 4.37 -6.17
C SER A 40 -1.00 3.61 -5.12
N VAL A 41 -0.62 3.70 -3.84
CA VAL A 41 -1.40 3.13 -2.74
C VAL A 41 -2.74 3.87 -2.54
N SER A 42 -2.79 5.19 -2.75
CA SER A 42 -4.06 5.95 -2.69
C SER A 42 -5.13 5.41 -3.64
N VAL A 43 -4.73 4.83 -4.78
CA VAL A 43 -5.67 4.18 -5.70
C VAL A 43 -6.39 3.02 -5.00
N LEU A 44 -5.66 2.19 -4.24
CA LEU A 44 -6.22 1.06 -3.50
C LEU A 44 -7.13 1.51 -2.36
N ILE A 45 -6.71 2.57 -1.65
CA ILE A 45 -7.50 3.23 -0.59
C ILE A 45 -8.87 3.63 -1.12
N ARG A 46 -8.91 4.31 -2.28
CA ARG A 46 -10.16 4.74 -2.92
C ARG A 46 -11.06 3.57 -3.27
N TYR A 47 -10.50 2.46 -3.78
CA TYR A 47 -11.31 1.27 -4.07
C TYR A 47 -11.96 0.69 -2.82
N VAL A 48 -11.25 0.64 -1.70
CA VAL A 48 -11.82 0.16 -0.43
C VAL A 48 -12.89 1.13 0.07
N GLN A 49 -12.61 2.43 0.09
CA GLN A 49 -13.55 3.46 0.55
C GLN A 49 -14.84 3.51 -0.29
N GLN A 50 -14.76 3.22 -1.59
CA GLN A 50 -15.90 3.21 -2.51
C GLN A 50 -16.62 1.85 -2.55
N SER A 51 -16.06 0.82 -1.91
CA SER A 51 -16.66 -0.51 -1.89
C SER A 51 -17.81 -0.62 -0.88
N ALA A 52 -18.70 -1.57 -1.13
CA ALA A 52 -19.84 -1.90 -0.28
C ALA A 52 -19.70 -3.32 0.31
N VAL A 53 -18.46 -3.70 0.65
CA VAL A 53 -18.11 -5.07 1.07
C VAL A 53 -18.10 -5.27 2.59
N GLY A 54 -18.47 -4.26 3.37
CA GLY A 54 -18.67 -4.36 4.82
C GLY A 54 -20.10 -4.75 5.21
N PRO A 55 -20.37 -4.91 6.51
CA PRO A 55 -21.71 -5.13 7.04
C PRO A 55 -22.70 -4.06 6.56
N ASP A 56 -23.96 -4.45 6.34
CA ASP A 56 -25.01 -3.59 5.79
C ASP A 56 -24.67 -2.92 4.44
N LYS A 57 -23.75 -3.52 3.65
CA LYS A 57 -23.24 -2.95 2.40
C LYS A 57 -22.54 -1.59 2.59
N LYS A 58 -21.92 -1.38 3.74
CA LYS A 58 -21.11 -0.18 4.02
C LYS A 58 -19.66 -0.40 3.56
N SER A 59 -18.92 0.69 3.45
CA SER A 59 -17.46 0.61 3.27
C SER A 59 -16.81 0.14 4.57
N PRO A 60 -15.84 -0.79 4.51
CA PRO A 60 -15.13 -1.26 5.70
C PRO A 60 -14.23 -0.15 6.26
N THR A 61 -13.88 -0.26 7.55
CA THR A 61 -12.82 0.56 8.12
C THR A 61 -11.52 0.26 7.39
N LEU A 62 -10.71 1.29 7.12
CA LEU A 62 -9.42 1.13 6.45
C LEU A 62 -8.27 1.48 7.39
N LEU A 63 -7.30 0.58 7.50
CA LEU A 63 -6.01 0.83 8.15
C LEU A 63 -4.89 0.82 7.11
N LEU A 64 -4.26 1.97 6.89
CA LEU A 64 -3.04 2.06 6.09
C LEU A 64 -1.80 1.88 6.97
N THR A 65 -0.98 0.87 6.66
CA THR A 65 0.28 0.61 7.34
C THR A 65 1.44 0.83 6.38
N ALA A 66 2.38 1.70 6.74
CA ALA A 66 3.62 1.85 6.00
C ALA A 66 4.52 0.62 6.25
N PRO A 67 5.06 -0.04 5.21
CA PRO A 67 6.07 -1.08 5.40
C PRO A 67 7.27 -0.55 6.21
N PRO A 68 7.93 -1.41 7.01
CA PRO A 68 9.14 -1.01 7.71
C PRO A 68 10.24 -0.62 6.71
N PRO A 69 11.17 0.29 7.09
CA PRO A 69 12.30 0.62 6.27
C PRO A 69 13.12 -0.62 5.88
N LEU A 70 13.63 -0.63 4.65
CA LEU A 70 14.54 -1.68 4.20
C LEU A 70 15.83 -1.60 5.01
N VAL A 71 16.38 -2.77 5.30
CA VAL A 71 17.75 -2.94 5.79
C VAL A 71 18.64 -3.39 4.65
N ARG A 72 19.96 -3.38 4.87
CA ARG A 72 20.90 -3.88 3.87
C ARG A 72 20.62 -5.37 3.60
N LEU A 73 20.37 -5.70 2.34
CA LEU A 73 20.10 -7.07 1.89
C LEU A 73 21.33 -7.58 1.13
N SER A 74 22.04 -8.57 1.69
CA SER A 74 23.23 -9.16 1.03
C SER A 74 22.89 -9.75 -0.35
N ASP A 75 21.74 -10.41 -0.46
CA ASP A 75 21.40 -11.22 -1.64
C ASP A 75 20.52 -10.47 -2.65
N CYS A 76 20.19 -9.21 -2.36
CA CYS A 76 19.26 -8.41 -3.15
C CYS A 76 19.69 -6.94 -3.28
N GLU A 77 20.95 -6.60 -2.97
CA GLU A 77 21.46 -5.23 -2.91
C GLU A 77 21.21 -4.47 -4.24
N GLU A 78 21.58 -5.06 -5.37
CA GLU A 78 21.36 -4.47 -6.70
C GLU A 78 19.86 -4.24 -6.99
N ARG A 79 19.01 -5.20 -6.61
CA ARG A 79 17.56 -5.13 -6.85
C ARG A 79 16.90 -3.98 -6.10
N PHE A 80 17.47 -3.55 -4.97
CA PHE A 80 16.93 -2.53 -4.09
C PHE A 80 17.88 -1.34 -3.92
N GLN A 81 18.75 -1.09 -4.91
CA GLN A 81 19.63 0.08 -4.89
C GLN A 81 18.83 1.37 -4.66
N GLY A 82 19.28 2.19 -3.70
CA GLY A 82 18.59 3.41 -3.26
C GLY A 82 17.23 3.18 -2.58
N GLY A 83 16.89 1.93 -2.27
CA GLY A 83 15.61 1.54 -1.67
C GLY A 83 15.55 1.83 -0.17
N ILE A 84 16.68 1.79 0.53
CA ILE A 84 16.76 2.08 1.97
C ILE A 84 16.34 3.52 2.23
N GLU A 85 16.95 4.48 1.55
CA GLU A 85 16.67 5.91 1.69
C GLU A 85 15.21 6.23 1.34
N ARG A 86 14.69 5.64 0.25
CA ARG A 86 13.29 5.80 -0.15
C ARG A 86 12.32 5.23 0.87
N SER A 87 12.61 4.05 1.43
CA SER A 87 11.73 3.39 2.41
C SER A 87 11.56 4.17 3.71
N GLN A 88 12.60 4.91 4.15
CA GLN A 88 12.53 5.77 5.33
C GLN A 88 11.49 6.89 5.19
N LEU A 89 11.15 7.28 3.95
CA LEU A 89 10.17 8.32 3.66
C LEU A 89 8.72 7.81 3.66
N PHE A 90 8.48 6.49 3.72
CA PHE A 90 7.13 5.92 3.65
C PHE A 90 6.22 6.46 4.74
N GLY A 91 6.66 6.50 6.00
CA GLY A 91 5.86 7.04 7.11
C GLY A 91 5.41 8.48 6.87
N ARG A 92 6.27 9.32 6.26
CA ARG A 92 5.95 10.72 5.91
C ARG A 92 4.88 10.80 4.82
N TYR A 93 5.01 10.02 3.74
CA TYR A 93 4.10 10.12 2.59
C TYR A 93 2.79 9.36 2.79
N PHE A 94 2.80 8.20 3.46
CA PHE A 94 1.61 7.38 3.71
C PHE A 94 0.65 8.09 4.68
N ARG A 95 1.18 8.78 5.71
CA ARG A 95 0.36 9.58 6.64
C ARG A 95 -0.53 10.60 5.92
N LYS A 96 -0.08 11.13 4.78
CA LYS A 96 -0.84 12.11 4.00
C LYS A 96 -2.00 11.50 3.21
N LYS A 97 -2.12 10.16 3.13
CA LYS A 97 -3.12 9.49 2.29
C LYS A 97 -4.41 9.15 3.02
N LEU A 98 -4.42 9.22 4.35
CA LEU A 98 -5.61 8.96 5.17
C LEU A 98 -6.60 10.14 5.24
N TRP A 99 -6.26 11.27 4.62
CA TRP A 99 -7.07 12.50 4.64
C TRP A 99 -7.60 12.88 3.25
N VAL A 100 -7.56 11.94 2.30
CA VAL A 100 -7.97 12.09 0.90
C VAL A 100 -9.01 11.03 0.58
#